data_AF-A0A536JTX3-F1
#
_entry.id   AF-A0A536JTX3-F1
#
_cell.length_a   1.000
_cell.length_b   1.000
_cell.length_c   1.000
_cell.angle_alpha   90.00
_cell.angle_beta   90.00
_cell.angle_gamma   90.00
#
_symmetry.space_group_name_H-M   'P 1'
#
loop_
_entity.id
_entity.type
_entity.pdbx_description
1 polymer ?
#
loop_
_entity_poly.entity_id
_entity_poly.type
_entity_poly.pdbx_seq_one_letter_code
_entity_poly.pdbx_strand_id
1 'polypeptide(L)'
;MRFTTEFFETLLGFGRTDQRRFVKALRLLDDDERHPSLRVHPLSGDLEGIWSASASDDLRIEFVEQDSGIRLLFRCSRHYAR
;
A
#
# COMPACT_ATOMS: atom_id res chain seq x y z
N MET A 1 -1.92 3.56 -11.60
CA MET A 1 -2.56 3.74 -10.26
C MET A 1 -2.98 5.20 -10.02
N ARG A 2 -3.80 5.49 -9.00
CA ARG A 2 -4.19 6.84 -8.52
C ARG A 2 -3.94 6.96 -7.01
N PHE A 3 -3.77 8.20 -6.52
CA PHE A 3 -3.48 8.49 -5.12
C PHE A 3 -4.49 9.48 -4.55
N THR A 4 -4.92 9.29 -3.29
CA THR A 4 -5.68 10.30 -2.55
C THR A 4 -4.75 11.28 -1.85
N THR A 5 -5.30 12.39 -1.32
CA THR A 5 -4.54 13.28 -0.44
C THR A 5 -4.10 12.57 0.85
N GLU A 6 -4.96 11.74 1.44
CA GLU A 6 -4.66 10.93 2.64
C GLU A 6 -3.43 10.03 2.42
N PHE A 7 -3.25 9.51 1.22
CA PHE A 7 -2.07 8.71 0.90
C PHE A 7 -0.79 9.51 1.08
N PHE A 8 -0.74 10.74 0.57
CA PHE A 8 0.42 11.61 0.71
C PHE A 8 0.61 12.10 2.14
N GLU A 9 -0.47 12.46 2.84
CA GLU A 9 -0.41 12.86 4.24
C GLU A 9 0.19 11.76 5.12
N THR A 10 -0.29 10.53 4.94
CA THR A 10 0.20 9.37 5.69
C THR A 10 1.63 9.00 5.30
N LEU A 11 1.99 9.01 4.01
CA LEU A 11 3.36 8.79 3.54
C LEU A 11 4.34 9.82 4.12
N LEU A 12 3.98 11.10 4.11
CA LEU A 12 4.81 12.19 4.61
C LEU A 12 4.99 12.13 6.14
N GLY A 13 4.09 11.47 6.86
CA GLY A 13 4.22 11.18 8.28
C GLY A 13 5.34 10.19 8.64
N PHE A 14 5.87 9.43 7.68
CA PHE A 14 6.97 8.50 7.91
C PHE A 14 8.34 9.17 7.76
N GLY A 15 9.37 8.60 8.41
CA GLY A 15 10.76 9.01 8.21
C GLY A 15 11.28 8.69 6.80
N ARG A 16 12.34 9.40 6.36
CA ARG A 16 12.90 9.28 4.99
C ARG A 16 13.23 7.84 4.57
N THR A 17 13.68 6.99 5.50
CA THR A 17 13.98 5.58 5.22
C THR A 17 12.73 4.79 4.85
N ASP A 18 11.66 4.96 5.62
CA ASP A 18 10.38 4.29 5.38
C ASP A 18 9.70 4.84 4.12
N GLN A 19 9.77 6.15 3.89
CA GLN A 19 9.31 6.77 2.64
C GLN A 19 9.97 6.14 1.40
N ARG A 20 11.28 5.88 1.43
CA ARG A 20 11.99 5.19 0.33
C ARG A 20 11.50 3.76 0.13
N ARG A 21 11.15 3.04 1.20
CA ARG A 21 10.58 1.69 1.12
C ARG A 21 9.21 1.72 0.46
N PHE A 22 8.35 2.68 0.82
CA PHE A 22 7.08 2.89 0.14
C PHE A 22 7.26 3.20 -1.35
N VAL A 23 8.15 4.13 -1.70
CA VAL A 23 8.43 4.44 -3.11
C VAL A 23 8.92 3.23 -3.90
N LYS A 24 9.78 2.39 -3.30
CA LYS A 24 10.22 1.13 -3.93
C LYS A 24 9.05 0.18 -4.16
N ALA A 25 8.18 0.02 -3.17
CA ALA A 25 7.01 -0.84 -3.27
C ALA A 25 5.99 -0.32 -4.29
N LEU A 26 5.80 1.00 -4.39
CA LEU A 26 4.94 1.62 -5.41
C LEU A 26 5.42 1.31 -6.83
N ARG A 27 6.72 1.44 -7.10
CA ARG A 27 7.29 1.08 -8.40
C ARG A 27 7.04 -0.39 -8.73
N LEU A 28 7.30 -1.26 -7.75
CA LEU A 28 7.10 -2.68 -7.93
C LEU A 28 5.61 -3.03 -8.13
N LEU A 29 4.70 -2.35 -7.47
CA LEU A 29 3.26 -2.55 -7.64
C LEU A 29 2.74 -2.08 -9.02
N ASP A 30 3.43 -1.13 -9.66
CA ASP A 30 3.15 -0.69 -11.03
C ASP A 30 3.76 -1.65 -12.07
N ASP A 31 4.99 -2.13 -11.80
CA ASP A 31 5.76 -2.97 -12.73
C ASP A 31 5.35 -4.46 -12.68
N ASP A 32 5.22 -5.03 -11.47
CA ASP A 32 4.87 -6.43 -11.21
C ASP A 32 4.11 -6.55 -9.87
N GLU A 33 2.79 -6.37 -9.95
CA GLU A 33 1.88 -6.47 -8.80
C GLU A 33 1.92 -7.83 -8.08
N ARG A 34 2.37 -8.89 -8.77
CA ARG A 34 2.42 -10.25 -8.24
C ARG A 34 3.78 -10.57 -7.63
N HIS A 35 4.69 -9.60 -7.60
CA HIS A 35 6.01 -9.81 -7.05
C HIS A 35 5.91 -10.30 -5.59
N PRO A 36 6.55 -11.43 -5.24
CA PRO A 36 6.34 -12.08 -3.93
C PRO A 36 6.62 -11.19 -2.72
N SER A 37 7.53 -10.22 -2.83
CA SER A 37 7.84 -9.29 -1.74
C SER A 37 6.69 -8.32 -1.41
N LEU A 38 5.78 -8.08 -2.36
CA LEU A 38 4.62 -7.22 -2.12
C LEU A 38 3.58 -7.92 -1.25
N ARG A 39 3.53 -9.26 -1.24
CA ARG A 39 2.54 -10.04 -0.47
C ARG A 39 1.14 -9.42 -0.57
N VAL A 40 0.70 -9.12 -1.79
CA VAL A 40 -0.59 -8.46 -2.01
C VAL A 40 -1.72 -9.39 -1.59
N HIS A 41 -2.63 -8.91 -0.73
CA HIS A 41 -3.79 -9.68 -0.28
C HIS A 41 -4.96 -8.76 0.09
N PRO A 42 -6.21 -9.24 -0.05
CA PRO A 42 -7.37 -8.52 0.47
C PRO A 42 -7.37 -8.56 2.00
N LEU A 43 -7.86 -7.49 2.61
CA LEU A 43 -8.16 -7.44 4.03
C LEU A 43 -9.56 -8.04 4.28
N SER A 44 -9.83 -8.39 5.54
CA SER A 44 -11.05 -9.08 5.97
C SER A 44 -11.77 -8.33 7.09
N GLY A 45 -13.04 -8.67 7.32
CA GLY A 45 -13.87 -8.07 8.37
C GLY A 45 -14.28 -6.65 8.00
N ASP A 46 -14.13 -5.70 8.92
CA ASP A 46 -14.53 -4.29 8.70
C ASP A 46 -13.76 -3.58 7.57
N LEU A 47 -12.69 -4.21 7.06
CA LEU A 47 -11.85 -3.72 5.97
C LEU A 47 -12.06 -4.51 4.67
N GLU A 48 -13.15 -5.27 4.55
CA GLU A 48 -13.47 -5.99 3.31
C GLU A 48 -13.56 -5.02 2.11
N GLY A 49 -12.99 -5.43 0.97
CA GLY A 49 -12.84 -4.60 -0.22
C GLY A 49 -11.56 -3.75 -0.26
N ILE A 50 -10.82 -3.67 0.85
CA ILE A 50 -9.49 -3.05 0.90
C ILE A 50 -8.42 -4.11 0.64
N TRP A 51 -7.38 -3.72 -0.06
CA TRP A 51 -6.18 -4.51 -0.34
C TRP A 51 -4.97 -3.94 0.38
N SER A 52 -4.05 -4.81 0.74
CA SER A 52 -2.78 -4.45 1.37
C SER A 52 -1.59 -4.96 0.57
N ALA A 53 -0.59 -4.11 0.36
CA ALA A 53 0.72 -4.47 -0.17
C ALA A 53 1.82 -4.13 0.85
N SER A 54 2.77 -5.04 1.00
CA SER A 54 3.98 -4.88 1.83
C SER A 54 4.98 -3.94 1.18
N ALA A 55 5.41 -2.92 1.93
CA ALA A 55 6.58 -2.10 1.60
C ALA A 55 7.84 -2.53 2.35
N SER A 56 7.66 -3.21 3.48
CA SER A 56 8.68 -3.98 4.19
C SER A 56 7.97 -4.94 5.15
N ASP A 57 8.66 -5.47 6.16
CA ASP A 57 8.04 -6.36 7.15
C ASP A 57 6.94 -5.66 7.95
N ASP A 58 7.18 -4.41 8.35
CA ASP A 58 6.30 -3.63 9.22
C ASP A 58 5.58 -2.48 8.51
N LEU A 59 5.69 -2.34 7.18
CA LEU A 59 5.08 -1.25 6.41
C LEU A 59 4.06 -1.77 5.38
N ARG A 60 2.91 -1.11 5.27
CA ARG A 60 1.82 -1.47 4.35
C ARG A 60 1.32 -0.27 3.56
N ILE A 61 0.94 -0.54 2.31
CA ILE A 61 0.18 0.34 1.42
C ILE A 61 -1.23 -0.24 1.33
N GLU A 62 -2.23 0.56 1.67
CA GLU A 62 -3.64 0.19 1.57
C GLU A 62 -4.27 0.87 0.34
N PHE A 63 -5.02 0.09 -0.43
CA PHE A 63 -5.65 0.54 -1.66
C PHE A 63 -6.94 -0.21 -1.94
N VAL A 64 -7.77 0.33 -2.83
CA VAL A 64 -8.93 -0.37 -3.40
C VAL A 64 -8.74 -0.55 -4.89
N GLU A 65 -9.28 -1.63 -5.44
CA GLU A 65 -9.40 -1.81 -6.88
C GLU A 65 -10.74 -1.23 -7.35
N GLN A 66 -10.71 -0.38 -8.36
CA GLN A 66 -11.92 0.16 -8.98
C GLN A 66 -12.34 -0.71 -10.17
N ASP A 67 -13.61 -0.64 -10.57
CA ASP A 67 -14.18 -1.38 -11.71
C ASP A 67 -13.40 -1.21 -13.03
N SER A 68 -12.66 -0.10 -13.15
CA SER A 68 -11.79 0.19 -14.31
C SER A 68 -10.44 -0.53 -14.29
N GLY A 69 -10.16 -1.35 -13.28
CA GLY A 69 -8.83 -1.94 -13.01
C GLY A 69 -7.83 -0.94 -12.43
N ILE A 70 -8.24 0.31 -12.19
CA ILE A 70 -7.38 1.32 -11.55
C ILE A 70 -7.35 1.08 -10.04
N ARG A 71 -6.14 0.96 -9.48
CA ARG A 71 -5.91 0.99 -8.03
C ARG A 71 -5.95 2.42 -7.50
N LEU A 72 -6.77 2.68 -6.49
CA LEU A 72 -6.78 3.92 -5.72
C LEU A 72 -6.11 3.69 -4.37
N LEU A 73 -4.90 4.23 -4.24
CA LEU A 73 -4.09 4.14 -3.03
C LEU A 73 -4.48 5.26 -2.07
N PHE A 74 -4.73 4.92 -0.81
CA PHE A 74 -5.25 5.89 0.16
C PHE A 74 -4.49 5.96 1.48
N ARG A 75 -3.69 4.95 1.87
CA ARG A 75 -2.97 5.00 3.15
C ARG A 75 -1.64 4.26 3.15
N CYS A 76 -0.64 4.86 3.80
CA CYS A 76 0.56 4.18 4.27
C CYS A 76 0.43 3.91 5.78
N SER A 77 0.67 2.68 6.23
CA SER A 77 0.49 2.29 7.64
C SER A 77 1.63 1.40 8.14
N ARG A 78 1.76 1.31 9.48
CA ARG A 78 2.57 0.25 10.10
C ARG A 78 1.71 -1.00 10.28
N HIS A 79 2.26 -2.14 9.88
CA HIS A 79 1.71 -3.44 10.23
C HIS A 79 2.02 -3.70 11.70
N TYR A 80 1.10 -3.34 12.59
CA TYR A 80 1.19 -3.78 13.98
C TYR A 80 0.98 -5.29 14.01
N ALA A 81 2.09 -6.03 14.10
CA ALA A 81 2.02 -7.40 14.62
C ALA A 81 1.55 -7.26 16.08
N ARG A 82 0.27 -7.51 16.31
CA ARG A 82 -0.24 -7.74 17.67
C ARG A 82 0.27 -9.08 18.17
#